data_AF-A0A3M0WTZ1-F1
#
_entry.id   AF-A0A3M0WTZ1-F1
#
_cell.length_a   1.000
_cell.length_b   1.000
_cell.length_c   1.000
_cell.angle_alpha   90.00
_cell.angle_beta   90.00
_cell.angle_gamma   90.00
#
_symmetry.space_group_name_H-M   'P 1'
#
loop_
_entity.id
_entity.type
_entity.pdbx_description
1 polymer ?
#
loop_
_entity_poly.entity_id
_entity_poly.type
_entity_poly.pdbx_seq_one_letter_code
_entity_poly.pdbx_strand_id
1 'polypeptide(L)'
;TKAGTSWLQAELAAHPECHLRPLREIHYFDTLEARRVGRAGPVGQARARERERLRALRARLEGGWRRHDRGGERVPPPWQVARLARIYQRLYVLEQWHEMIEAALAARPGRGHGHYLAFLLDGRRDEPLVADVTPAYATLAPASFAEMARLAADVRFLMVLRDPVERLWSHCRMIAARALAAEGLRAEAEPERFAALARARLDRFLEAGAADEELWARSDYAGTLSRFRAGAPRAPLHLAVFEEMIAGRGMAGICRFLGIAPRRARIGRPVHAGVPLALDAARRHKARELLAEQYAFATEALGGRLPAAWAEATVEV
;
A
#
# COMPACT_ATOMS: atom_id res chain seq x y z
N THR A 1 -8.78 -1.15 4.58
CA THR A 1 -8.84 -1.92 3.31
C THR A 1 -7.54 -1.94 2.51
N LYS A 2 -6.40 -1.87 3.20
CA LYS A 2 -5.05 -2.19 2.69
C LYS A 2 -4.60 -3.58 3.15
N ALA A 3 -5.55 -4.47 3.43
CA ALA A 3 -5.31 -5.64 4.27
C ALA A 3 -4.28 -6.60 3.67
N GLY A 4 -4.27 -6.81 2.35
CA GLY A 4 -3.34 -7.73 1.68
C GLY A 4 -1.89 -7.26 1.70
N THR A 5 -1.62 -6.07 1.17
CA THR A 5 -0.26 -5.53 1.12
C THR A 5 0.26 -5.14 2.50
N SER A 6 -0.61 -4.69 3.42
CA SER A 6 -0.22 -4.46 4.82
C SER A 6 0.14 -5.75 5.54
N TRP A 7 -0.60 -6.83 5.30
CA TRP A 7 -0.29 -8.15 5.85
C TRP A 7 1.03 -8.67 5.28
N LEU A 8 1.21 -8.63 3.96
CA LEU A 8 2.45 -9.04 3.31
C LEU A 8 3.65 -8.24 3.83
N GLN A 9 3.51 -6.92 3.94
CA GLN A 9 4.56 -6.08 4.49
C GLN A 9 4.90 -6.48 5.93
N ALA A 10 3.90 -6.80 6.75
CA ALA A 10 4.13 -7.25 8.13
C ALA A 10 4.84 -8.61 8.19
N GLU A 11 4.49 -9.56 7.31
CA GLU A 11 5.14 -10.87 7.23
C GLU A 11 6.59 -10.76 6.77
N LEU A 12 6.85 -9.96 5.74
CA LEU A 12 8.21 -9.69 5.24
C LEU A 12 9.04 -8.92 6.26
N ALA A 13 8.51 -7.86 6.87
CA ALA A 13 9.23 -7.09 7.88
C ALA A 13 9.58 -7.90 9.14
N ALA A 14 8.84 -8.98 9.41
CA ALA A 14 9.16 -9.88 10.51
C ALA A 14 10.16 -10.97 10.12
N HIS A 15 10.52 -11.12 8.84
CA HIS A 15 11.32 -12.23 8.30
C HIS A 15 12.82 -11.95 8.48
N PRO A 16 13.62 -12.90 9.01
CA PRO A 16 15.02 -12.65 9.31
C PRO A 16 15.88 -12.35 8.08
N GLU A 17 15.48 -12.85 6.91
CA GLU A 17 16.18 -12.59 5.64
C GLU A 17 15.70 -11.34 4.88
N CYS A 18 14.81 -10.55 5.50
CA CYS A 18 14.22 -9.39 4.85
C CYS A 18 14.53 -8.11 5.62
N HIS A 19 15.09 -7.12 4.92
CA HIS A 19 15.22 -5.76 5.40
C HIS A 19 14.13 -4.88 4.78
N LEU A 20 13.23 -4.37 5.63
CA LEU A 20 12.22 -3.39 5.24
C LEU A 20 12.32 -2.18 6.17
N ARG A 21 12.30 -0.97 5.60
CA ARG A 21 12.17 0.25 6.40
C ARG A 21 10.86 0.21 7.19
N PRO A 22 10.81 0.76 8.42
CA PRO A 22 9.60 0.82 9.25
C PRO A 22 8.62 1.91 8.76
N LEU A 23 8.53 2.08 7.44
CA LEU A 23 7.61 2.96 6.73
C LEU A 23 6.80 2.12 5.75
N ARG A 24 5.49 2.33 5.73
CA ARG A 24 4.58 1.65 4.81
C ARG A 24 4.30 2.53 3.62
N GLU A 25 4.30 1.93 2.44
CA GLU A 25 4.00 2.59 1.17
C GLU A 25 4.89 3.83 0.97
N ILE A 26 6.09 3.62 0.45
CA ILE A 26 7.08 4.68 0.28
C ILE A 26 6.63 5.72 -0.75
N HIS A 27 5.78 5.33 -1.71
CA HIS A 27 5.25 6.23 -2.73
C HIS A 27 6.33 6.99 -3.52
N TYR A 28 7.46 6.33 -3.82
CA TYR A 28 8.59 6.96 -4.49
C TYR A 28 8.31 7.15 -5.98
N PHE A 29 8.08 6.06 -6.72
CA PHE A 29 7.93 6.11 -8.17
C PHE A 29 6.67 6.85 -8.64
N ASP A 30 5.53 6.66 -7.97
CA ASP A 30 4.28 7.38 -8.30
C ASP A 30 4.36 8.87 -8.01
N THR A 31 5.15 9.27 -7.01
CA THR A 31 5.47 10.67 -6.78
C THR A 31 6.30 11.28 -7.91
N LEU A 32 7.37 10.59 -8.32
CA LEU A 32 8.25 11.10 -9.38
C LEU A 32 7.50 11.17 -10.70
N GLU A 33 6.73 10.14 -11.04
CA GLU A 33 5.91 10.11 -12.24
C GLU A 33 4.89 11.26 -12.24
N ALA A 34 4.15 11.45 -11.14
CA ALA A 34 3.20 12.55 -11.02
C ALA A 34 3.86 13.93 -11.23
N ARG A 35 5.07 14.13 -10.70
CA ARG A 35 5.83 15.37 -10.92
C ARG A 35 6.17 15.56 -12.40
N ARG A 36 6.64 14.50 -13.08
CA ARG A 36 7.01 14.54 -14.52
C ARG A 36 5.82 14.91 -15.40
N VAL A 37 4.61 14.47 -15.05
CA VAL A 37 3.39 14.77 -15.80
C VAL A 37 2.64 16.00 -15.30
N GLY A 38 3.25 16.81 -14.42
CA GLY A 38 2.64 18.05 -13.91
C GLY A 38 1.41 17.86 -13.02
N ARG A 39 1.14 16.64 -12.55
CA ARG A 39 0.02 16.34 -11.65
C ARG A 39 0.44 16.64 -10.20
N ALA A 40 -0.51 17.11 -9.39
CA ALA A 40 -0.33 17.08 -7.94
C ALA A 40 -0.25 15.60 -7.53
N GLY A 41 0.95 15.09 -7.30
CA GLY A 41 1.13 13.71 -6.85
C GLY A 41 0.31 13.46 -5.57
N PRO A 42 -0.10 12.20 -5.29
CA PRO A 42 -1.01 11.86 -4.18
C PRO A 42 -0.52 12.30 -2.80
N VAL A 43 0.72 12.80 -2.72
CA VAL A 43 1.44 13.08 -1.49
C VAL A 43 1.88 14.54 -1.36
N GLY A 44 1.68 15.42 -2.37
CA GLY A 44 2.23 16.78 -2.37
C GLY A 44 1.74 17.68 -1.22
N GLN A 45 0.42 17.84 -1.07
CA GLN A 45 -0.18 18.64 0.01
C GLN A 45 -0.21 17.90 1.35
N ALA A 46 -0.36 16.57 1.31
CA ALA A 46 -0.31 15.72 2.50
C ALA A 46 1.10 15.74 3.14
N ARG A 47 2.17 15.86 2.35
CA ARG A 47 3.57 15.95 2.84
C ARG A 47 3.85 17.21 3.64
N ALA A 48 3.39 18.37 3.16
CA ALA A 48 3.61 19.63 3.87
C ALA A 48 2.93 19.62 5.25
N ARG A 49 1.66 19.19 5.27
CA ARG A 49 0.88 19.05 6.52
C ARG A 49 1.46 17.99 7.45
N GLU A 50 1.90 16.85 6.91
CA GLU A 50 2.52 15.79 7.71
C GLU A 50 3.86 16.26 8.28
N ARG A 51 4.71 16.96 7.50
CA ARG A 51 5.98 17.54 8.00
C ARG A 51 5.74 18.53 9.13
N GLU A 52 4.78 19.43 8.99
CA GLU A 52 4.42 20.39 10.05
C GLU A 52 3.91 19.67 11.30
N ARG A 53 3.05 18.65 11.12
CA ARG A 53 2.56 17.80 12.21
C ARG A 53 3.70 17.05 12.91
N LEU A 54 4.67 16.52 12.17
CA LEU A 54 5.83 15.81 12.72
C LEU A 54 6.72 16.76 13.52
N ARG A 55 6.97 17.97 13.01
CA ARG A 55 7.69 19.04 13.73
C ARG A 55 6.97 19.43 15.02
N ALA A 56 5.67 19.66 14.97
CA ALA A 56 4.86 19.98 16.13
C ALA A 56 4.86 18.84 17.17
N LEU A 57 4.78 17.58 16.71
CA LEU A 57 4.85 16.42 17.58
C LEU A 57 6.24 16.30 18.26
N ARG A 58 7.32 16.49 17.50
CA ARG A 58 8.70 16.48 18.02
C ARG A 58 8.89 17.57 19.07
N ALA A 59 8.52 18.81 18.76
CA ALA A 59 8.62 19.93 19.70
C ALA A 59 7.83 19.67 20.99
N ARG A 60 6.64 19.06 20.89
CA ARG A 60 5.82 18.69 22.07
C ARG A 60 6.49 17.61 22.92
N LEU A 61 7.13 16.62 22.30
CA LEU A 61 7.84 15.54 23.01
C LEU A 61 9.09 16.07 23.71
N GLU A 62 9.90 16.88 23.02
CA GLU A 62 11.10 17.51 23.57
C GLU A 62 10.74 18.48 24.71
N GLY A 63 9.68 19.29 24.56
CA GLY A 63 9.18 20.19 25.60
C GLY A 63 8.52 19.49 26.80
N GLY A 64 7.98 18.28 26.61
CA GLY A 64 7.53 17.42 27.71
C GLY A 64 8.70 16.87 28.53
N TRP A 65 9.79 16.52 27.85
CA TRP A 65 11.02 16.00 28.47
C TRP A 65 11.72 17.06 29.32
N ARG A 66 11.88 18.29 28.81
CA ARG A 66 12.50 19.42 29.54
C ARG A 66 11.76 19.82 30.83
N ARG A 67 10.46 19.52 30.93
CA ARG A 67 9.65 19.77 32.14
C ARG A 67 9.83 18.69 33.20
N HIS A 68 10.09 17.44 32.81
CA HIS A 68 10.43 16.37 33.73
C HIS A 68 11.82 16.55 34.36
N ASP A 69 12.77 17.09 33.60
CA ASP A 69 14.16 17.28 34.03
C ASP A 69 14.34 18.35 35.13
N ARG A 70 13.44 19.35 35.19
CA ARG A 70 13.50 20.43 36.20
C ARG A 70 12.86 20.08 37.55
N GLY A 71 12.25 18.90 37.69
CA GLY A 71 11.31 18.59 38.78
C GLY A 71 11.77 17.59 39.85
N GLY A 72 13.02 17.15 39.86
CA GLY A 72 13.48 16.12 40.79
C GLY A 72 12.99 14.71 40.39
N GLU A 73 13.93 13.94 39.85
CA GLU A 73 13.88 12.56 39.38
C GLU A 73 12.62 11.70 39.63
N ARG A 74 11.90 11.43 38.54
CA ARG A 74 11.43 10.07 38.26
C ARG A 74 11.90 9.69 36.86
N VAL A 75 12.85 8.75 36.79
CA VAL A 75 13.14 8.04 35.54
C VAL A 75 11.81 7.47 35.02
N PRO A 76 11.38 7.79 33.79
CA PRO A 76 10.13 7.28 33.26
C PRO A 76 10.14 5.75 33.30
N PRO A 77 9.01 5.09 33.63
CA PRO A 77 8.97 3.64 33.65
C PRO A 77 9.35 3.07 32.28
N PRO A 78 9.96 1.87 32.21
CA PRO A 78 10.53 1.33 30.96
C PRO A 78 9.58 1.32 29.77
N TRP A 79 8.28 1.08 29.99
CA TRP A 79 7.26 1.10 28.93
C TRP A 79 7.10 2.50 28.29
N GLN A 80 7.27 3.57 29.07
CA GLN A 80 7.17 4.95 28.60
C GLN A 80 8.39 5.32 27.77
N VAL A 81 9.59 4.93 28.22
CA VAL A 81 10.83 5.06 27.45
C VAL A 81 10.73 4.30 26.12
N ALA A 82 10.29 3.05 26.16
CA ALA A 82 10.11 2.23 24.95
C ALA A 82 9.02 2.81 24.01
N ARG A 83 7.97 3.43 24.54
CA ARG A 83 6.96 4.13 23.72
C ARG A 83 7.57 5.36 23.04
N LEU A 84 8.33 6.17 23.76
CA LEU A 84 8.99 7.36 23.23
C LEU A 84 10.04 6.99 22.18
N ALA A 85 10.88 5.99 22.43
CA ALA A 85 11.86 5.49 21.48
C ALA A 85 11.21 5.08 20.15
N ARG A 86 10.07 4.35 20.19
CA ARG A 86 9.29 4.01 18.99
C ARG A 86 8.76 5.23 18.25
N ILE A 87 8.31 6.26 18.98
CA ILE A 87 7.86 7.51 18.36
C ILE A 87 9.03 8.23 17.68
N TYR A 88 10.16 8.40 18.37
CA TYR A 88 11.36 9.03 17.80
C TYR A 88 11.91 8.29 16.59
N GLN A 89 11.99 6.95 16.65
CA GLN A 89 12.42 6.14 15.50
C GLN A 89 11.49 6.35 14.30
N ARG A 90 10.17 6.40 14.53
CA ARG A 90 9.20 6.66 13.47
C ARG A 90 9.32 8.08 12.91
N LEU A 91 9.54 9.09 13.76
CA LEU A 91 9.78 10.47 13.34
C LEU A 91 11.04 10.56 12.46
N TYR A 92 12.14 9.95 12.91
CA TYR A 92 13.40 9.93 12.17
C TYR A 92 13.24 9.33 10.76
N VAL A 93 12.57 8.18 10.65
CA VAL A 93 12.35 7.53 9.34
C VAL A 93 11.47 8.38 8.43
N LEU A 94 10.49 9.11 8.98
CA LEU A 94 9.63 10.02 8.21
C LEU A 94 10.38 11.26 7.73
N GLU A 95 11.28 11.82 8.55
CA GLU A 95 12.19 12.91 8.16
C GLU A 95 13.11 12.46 7.02
N GLN A 96 13.77 11.31 7.16
CA GLN A 96 14.61 10.71 6.12
C GLN A 96 13.84 10.43 4.82
N TRP A 97 12.61 9.94 4.93
CA TRP A 97 11.75 9.73 3.77
C TRP A 97 11.42 11.04 3.06
N HIS A 98 11.11 12.09 3.80
CA HIS A 98 10.81 13.40 3.22
C HIS A 98 12.05 13.97 2.50
N GLU A 99 13.21 13.94 3.15
CA GLU A 99 14.49 14.36 2.56
C GLU A 99 14.83 13.58 1.28
N MET A 100 14.65 12.26 1.30
CA MET A 100 14.90 11.39 0.14
C MET A 100 13.99 11.76 -1.04
N ILE A 101 12.71 12.05 -0.81
CA ILE A 101 11.79 12.46 -1.87
C ILE A 101 12.17 13.83 -2.43
N GLU A 102 12.44 14.81 -1.56
CA GLU A 102 12.80 16.16 -2.00
C GLU A 102 14.10 16.15 -2.82
N ALA A 103 15.10 15.41 -2.37
CA ALA A 103 16.35 15.23 -3.09
C ALA A 103 16.11 14.58 -4.48
N ALA A 104 15.24 13.57 -4.55
CA ALA A 104 14.89 12.93 -5.81
C ALA A 104 14.10 13.84 -6.77
N LEU A 105 13.24 14.70 -6.24
CA LEU A 105 12.48 15.68 -7.03
C LEU A 105 13.34 16.85 -7.52
N ALA A 106 14.37 17.22 -6.75
CA ALA A 106 15.34 18.27 -7.12
C ALA A 106 16.44 17.75 -8.06
N ALA A 107 16.66 16.44 -8.12
CA ALA A 107 17.65 15.83 -8.99
C ALA A 107 17.31 16.06 -10.48
N ARG A 108 18.34 16.25 -11.31
CA ARG A 108 18.16 16.34 -12.77
C ARG A 108 17.54 15.05 -13.30
N PRO A 109 16.59 15.13 -14.27
CA PRO A 109 16.06 13.95 -14.94
C PRO A 109 17.19 13.05 -15.45
N GLY A 110 17.09 11.74 -15.23
CA GLY A 110 18.10 10.77 -15.64
C GLY A 110 19.26 10.55 -14.66
N ARG A 111 19.37 11.32 -13.56
CA ARG A 111 20.17 10.86 -12.41
C ARG A 111 19.42 9.68 -11.77
N GLY A 112 20.09 8.53 -11.64
CA GLY A 112 19.49 7.30 -11.14
C GLY A 112 18.92 7.40 -9.71
N HIS A 113 18.37 6.31 -9.21
CA HIS A 113 17.58 6.28 -7.96
C HIS A 113 18.42 6.16 -6.67
N GLY A 114 19.60 6.80 -6.63
CA GLY A 114 20.56 6.66 -5.52
C GLY A 114 19.99 7.04 -4.15
N HIS A 115 19.23 8.12 -4.05
CA HIS A 115 18.59 8.53 -2.78
C HIS A 115 17.55 7.51 -2.29
N TYR A 116 16.82 6.88 -3.21
CA TYR A 116 15.85 5.85 -2.88
C TYR A 116 16.53 4.57 -2.41
N LEU A 117 17.59 4.13 -3.10
CA LEU A 117 18.38 2.97 -2.67
C LEU A 117 19.05 3.22 -1.31
N ALA A 118 19.65 4.41 -1.10
CA ALA A 118 20.23 4.77 0.19
C ALA A 118 19.18 4.73 1.31
N PHE A 119 17.97 5.25 1.06
CA PHE A 119 16.87 5.14 2.01
C PHE A 119 16.45 3.69 2.23
N LEU A 120 16.33 2.86 1.19
CA LEU A 120 15.93 1.46 1.37
C LEU A 120 16.95 0.61 2.11
N LEU A 121 18.24 0.92 1.97
CA LEU A 121 19.35 0.16 2.53
C LEU A 121 19.80 0.64 3.91
N ASP A 122 19.29 1.79 4.37
CA ASP A 122 19.63 2.36 5.67
C ASP A 122 19.27 1.41 6.83
N GLY A 123 20.29 0.99 7.58
CA GLY A 123 20.16 0.03 8.67
C GLY A 123 20.12 -1.44 8.25
N ARG A 124 20.30 -1.75 6.96
CA ARG A 124 20.50 -3.13 6.49
C ARG A 124 21.85 -3.65 6.97
N ARG A 125 21.88 -4.92 7.36
CA ARG A 125 23.11 -5.65 7.68
C ARG A 125 23.42 -6.58 6.51
N ASP A 126 23.02 -7.83 6.65
CA ASP A 126 23.30 -8.94 5.75
C ASP A 126 22.04 -9.53 5.11
N GLU A 127 20.85 -8.98 5.41
CA GLU A 127 19.57 -9.52 4.95
C GLU A 127 19.52 -9.57 3.40
N PRO A 128 19.33 -10.74 2.76
CA PRO A 128 19.45 -10.88 1.31
C PRO A 128 18.32 -10.17 0.54
N LEU A 129 17.15 -9.98 1.15
CA LEU A 129 16.02 -9.31 0.51
C LEU A 129 15.80 -7.91 1.07
N VAL A 130 15.64 -6.92 0.18
CA VAL A 130 15.14 -5.58 0.50
C VAL A 130 13.85 -5.35 -0.27
N ALA A 131 12.83 -4.77 0.36
CA ALA A 131 11.53 -4.60 -0.29
C ALA A 131 10.87 -3.24 -0.03
N ASP A 132 10.20 -2.73 -1.05
CA ASP A 132 9.19 -1.67 -0.97
C ASP A 132 7.84 -2.27 -1.37
N VAL A 133 6.84 -2.12 -0.50
CA VAL A 133 5.47 -2.55 -0.75
C VAL A 133 4.57 -1.32 -0.88
N THR A 134 4.40 -0.85 -2.11
CA THR A 134 3.56 0.31 -2.44
C THR A 134 2.51 -0.06 -3.49
N PRO A 135 1.22 -0.22 -3.11
CA PRO A 135 0.15 -0.62 -4.04
C PRO A 135 -0.08 0.37 -5.20
N ALA A 136 0.28 1.65 -5.02
CA ALA A 136 0.15 2.64 -6.08
C ALA A 136 1.07 2.35 -7.27
N TYR A 137 2.12 1.54 -7.12
CA TYR A 137 3.00 1.19 -8.23
C TYR A 137 2.29 0.39 -9.34
N ALA A 138 1.14 -0.23 -9.07
CA ALA A 138 0.32 -0.89 -10.09
C ALA A 138 -0.21 0.08 -11.17
N THR A 139 -0.32 1.38 -10.85
CA THR A 139 -0.86 2.39 -11.77
C THR A 139 0.22 3.08 -12.60
N LEU A 140 1.48 2.68 -12.44
CA LEU A 140 2.61 3.33 -13.12
C LEU A 140 2.63 3.08 -14.62
N ALA A 141 3.28 4.00 -15.33
CA ALA A 141 3.59 3.86 -16.75
C ALA A 141 4.72 2.85 -17.01
N PRO A 142 4.83 2.31 -18.23
CA PRO A 142 5.91 1.39 -18.61
C PRO A 142 7.33 1.93 -18.30
N ALA A 143 7.57 3.22 -18.50
CA ALA A 143 8.88 3.83 -18.23
C ALA A 143 9.30 3.69 -16.76
N SER A 144 8.36 3.83 -15.82
CA SER A 144 8.61 3.68 -14.39
C SER A 144 8.92 2.22 -14.02
N PHE A 145 8.26 1.23 -14.64
CA PHE A 145 8.65 -0.17 -14.47
C PHE A 145 10.06 -0.47 -15.01
N ALA A 146 10.42 0.14 -16.15
CA ALA A 146 11.76 0.02 -16.72
C ALA A 146 12.84 0.62 -15.80
N GLU A 147 12.54 1.74 -15.15
CA GLU A 147 13.38 2.35 -14.11
C GLU A 147 13.54 1.43 -12.90
N MET A 148 12.43 0.89 -12.38
CA MET A 148 12.44 -0.06 -11.25
C MET A 148 13.28 -1.30 -11.55
N ALA A 149 13.13 -1.88 -12.74
CA ALA A 149 13.83 -3.11 -13.13
C ALA A 149 15.35 -2.93 -13.25
N ARG A 150 15.86 -1.69 -13.30
CA ARG A 150 17.29 -1.36 -13.37
C ARG A 150 17.90 -0.95 -12.03
N LEU A 151 17.12 -0.99 -10.94
CA LEU A 151 17.60 -0.59 -9.61
C LEU A 151 18.74 -1.45 -9.08
N ALA A 152 18.74 -2.74 -9.41
CA ALA A 152 19.73 -3.73 -8.98
C ALA A 152 19.85 -4.83 -10.03
N ALA A 153 20.84 -5.71 -9.86
CA ALA A 153 21.03 -6.87 -10.73
C ALA A 153 19.88 -7.89 -10.66
N ASP A 154 19.22 -8.00 -9.51
CA ASP A 154 18.04 -8.85 -9.29
C ASP A 154 16.90 -8.02 -8.68
N VAL A 155 15.93 -7.67 -9.53
CA VAL A 155 14.70 -6.97 -9.13
C VAL A 155 13.51 -7.85 -9.48
N ARG A 156 12.70 -8.16 -8.48
CA ARG A 156 11.52 -9.02 -8.61
C ARG A 156 10.26 -8.23 -8.31
N PHE A 157 9.22 -8.48 -9.07
CA PHE A 157 7.93 -7.82 -8.91
C PHE A 157 6.90 -8.79 -8.35
N LEU A 158 6.10 -8.29 -7.41
CA LEU A 158 4.99 -9.04 -6.83
C LEU A 158 3.71 -8.23 -7.04
N MET A 159 2.74 -8.83 -7.72
CA MET A 159 1.40 -8.26 -7.86
C MET A 159 0.42 -9.11 -7.06
N VAL A 160 -0.33 -8.48 -6.15
CA VAL A 160 -1.35 -9.15 -5.35
C VAL A 160 -2.71 -8.92 -5.99
N LEU A 161 -3.31 -9.99 -6.50
CA LEU A 161 -4.68 -10.01 -7.00
C LEU A 161 -5.65 -10.28 -5.85
N ARG A 162 -6.84 -9.70 -5.96
CA ARG A 162 -7.99 -9.91 -5.07
C ARG A 162 -9.25 -9.86 -5.93
N ASP A 163 -10.35 -10.44 -5.45
CA ASP A 163 -11.64 -10.33 -6.13
C ASP A 163 -11.87 -8.85 -6.55
N PRO A 164 -12.02 -8.56 -7.86
CA PRO A 164 -12.14 -7.21 -8.39
C PRO A 164 -13.21 -6.36 -7.70
N VAL A 165 -14.39 -6.93 -7.43
CA VAL A 165 -15.52 -6.24 -6.79
C VAL A 165 -15.23 -6.00 -5.32
N GLU A 166 -14.74 -7.00 -4.59
CA GLU A 166 -14.37 -6.84 -3.18
C GLU A 166 -13.23 -5.84 -2.98
N ARG A 167 -12.28 -5.77 -3.92
CA ARG A 167 -11.21 -4.77 -3.95
C ARG A 167 -11.75 -3.36 -4.21
N LEU A 168 -12.64 -3.22 -5.20
CA LEU A 168 -13.31 -1.95 -5.53
C LEU A 168 -14.11 -1.44 -4.33
N TRP A 169 -15.00 -2.27 -3.77
CA TRP A 169 -15.86 -1.88 -2.66
C TRP A 169 -15.06 -1.50 -1.41
N SER A 170 -14.03 -2.30 -1.14
CA SER A 170 -13.01 -2.02 -0.14
C SER A 170 -12.37 -0.64 -0.30
N HIS A 171 -12.11 -0.20 -1.53
CA HIS A 171 -11.57 1.13 -1.81
C HIS A 171 -12.61 2.24 -1.60
N CYS A 172 -13.85 2.07 -2.06
CA CYS A 172 -14.94 3.03 -1.81
C CYS A 172 -15.15 3.30 -0.32
N ARG A 173 -15.15 2.24 0.51
CA ARG A 173 -15.20 2.37 1.97
C ARG A 173 -14.00 3.12 2.55
N MET A 174 -12.80 2.92 2.01
CA MET A 174 -11.63 3.67 2.46
C MET A 174 -11.76 5.17 2.16
N ILE A 175 -12.25 5.52 0.96
CA ILE A 175 -12.47 6.91 0.55
C ILE A 175 -13.52 7.56 1.47
N ALA A 176 -14.63 6.88 1.74
CA ALA A 176 -15.66 7.36 2.67
C ALA A 176 -15.12 7.60 4.09
N ALA A 177 -14.36 6.65 4.64
CA ALA A 177 -13.75 6.80 5.96
C ALA A 177 -12.75 7.97 6.01
N ARG A 178 -11.99 8.21 4.94
CA ARG A 178 -11.06 9.34 4.83
C ARG A 178 -11.78 10.68 4.72
N ALA A 179 -12.90 10.73 4.01
CA ALA A 179 -13.74 11.92 3.92
C ALA A 179 -14.26 12.33 5.32
N LEU A 180 -14.81 11.38 6.08
CA LEU A 180 -15.22 11.63 7.47
C LEU A 180 -14.06 12.06 8.36
N ALA A 181 -12.91 11.39 8.25
CA ALA A 181 -11.73 11.74 9.04
C ALA A 181 -11.20 13.15 8.75
N ALA A 182 -11.35 13.64 7.51
CA ALA A 182 -10.99 15.01 7.14
C ALA A 182 -11.88 16.05 7.83
N GLU A 183 -13.10 15.68 8.22
CA GLU A 183 -14.02 16.47 9.02
C GLU A 183 -13.86 16.24 10.54
N GLY A 184 -12.86 15.44 10.95
CA GLY A 184 -12.64 15.08 12.36
C GLY A 184 -13.57 13.99 12.89
N LEU A 185 -14.36 13.36 12.02
CA LEU A 185 -15.33 12.32 12.37
C LEU A 185 -14.74 10.91 12.21
N ARG A 186 -15.28 9.95 12.97
CA ARG A 186 -14.91 8.53 12.88
C ARG A 186 -16.03 7.75 12.21
N ALA A 187 -15.68 6.88 11.27
CA ALA A 187 -16.66 6.08 10.54
C ALA A 187 -17.54 5.21 11.46
N GLU A 188 -16.98 4.73 12.58
CA GLU A 188 -17.73 3.97 13.59
C GLU A 188 -18.77 4.80 14.33
N ALA A 189 -18.56 6.12 14.44
CA ALA A 189 -19.48 7.03 15.12
C ALA A 189 -20.57 7.58 14.18
N GLU A 190 -20.39 7.43 12.87
CA GLU A 190 -21.26 7.98 11.82
C GLU A 190 -21.63 6.90 10.78
N PRO A 191 -22.23 5.76 11.19
CA PRO A 191 -22.37 4.59 10.33
C PRO A 191 -23.27 4.84 9.11
N GLU A 192 -24.35 5.61 9.25
CA GLU A 192 -25.26 5.93 8.13
C GLU A 192 -24.56 6.83 7.11
N ARG A 193 -23.84 7.87 7.58
CA ARG A 193 -23.11 8.78 6.71
C ARG A 193 -21.94 8.09 6.02
N PHE A 194 -21.23 7.23 6.74
CA PHE A 194 -20.19 6.36 6.18
C PHE A 194 -20.75 5.47 5.06
N ALA A 195 -21.89 4.82 5.30
CA ALA A 195 -22.53 3.97 4.31
C ALA A 195 -23.00 4.76 3.07
N ALA A 196 -23.62 5.92 3.27
CA ALA A 196 -24.06 6.80 2.20
C ALA A 196 -22.88 7.26 1.32
N LEU A 197 -21.77 7.72 1.94
CA LEU A 197 -20.57 8.14 1.22
C LEU A 197 -19.92 6.99 0.43
N ALA A 198 -19.85 5.80 1.03
CA ALA A 198 -19.25 4.63 0.38
C ALA A 198 -20.08 4.18 -0.84
N ARG A 199 -21.41 4.11 -0.69
CA ARG A 199 -22.34 3.77 -1.78
C ARG A 199 -22.31 4.82 -2.88
N ALA A 200 -22.41 6.11 -2.54
CA ALA A 200 -22.33 7.19 -3.53
C ALA A 200 -21.01 7.18 -4.31
N ARG A 201 -19.88 6.83 -3.66
CA ARG A 201 -18.59 6.69 -4.36
C ARG A 201 -18.60 5.54 -5.36
N LEU A 202 -19.23 4.41 -5.00
CA LEU A 202 -19.38 3.27 -5.90
C LEU A 202 -20.35 3.60 -7.04
N ASP A 203 -21.49 4.23 -6.76
CA ASP A 203 -22.50 4.57 -7.77
C ASP A 203 -21.90 5.47 -8.86
N ARG A 204 -21.14 6.50 -8.47
CA ARG A 204 -20.40 7.34 -9.44
C ARG A 204 -19.45 6.54 -10.32
N PHE A 205 -18.78 5.52 -9.77
CA PHE A 205 -17.91 4.63 -10.55
C PHE A 205 -18.70 3.72 -11.48
N LEU A 206 -19.84 3.19 -11.02
CA LEU A 206 -20.72 2.35 -11.83
C LEU A 206 -21.39 3.13 -12.98
N GLU A 207 -21.50 4.45 -12.85
CA GLU A 207 -21.97 5.36 -13.90
C GLU A 207 -20.85 5.77 -14.85
N ALA A 208 -19.68 6.15 -14.32
CA ALA A 208 -18.57 6.68 -15.10
C ALA A 208 -17.69 5.61 -15.76
N GLY A 209 -17.63 4.40 -15.18
CA GLY A 209 -16.75 3.33 -15.64
C GLY A 209 -15.28 3.76 -15.71
N ALA A 210 -14.66 3.55 -16.87
CA ALA A 210 -13.26 3.92 -17.12
C ALA A 210 -12.99 5.43 -17.06
N ALA A 211 -14.01 6.29 -17.17
CA ALA A 211 -13.84 7.74 -17.01
C ALA A 211 -13.50 8.15 -15.56
N ASP A 212 -13.76 7.27 -14.58
CA ASP A 212 -13.28 7.43 -13.21
C ASP A 212 -11.84 6.90 -13.08
N GLU A 213 -10.87 7.70 -13.52
CA GLU A 213 -9.45 7.31 -13.56
C GLU A 213 -8.93 6.77 -12.22
N GLU A 214 -9.38 7.31 -11.09
CA GLU A 214 -8.89 6.95 -9.75
C GLU A 214 -9.22 5.50 -9.38
N LEU A 215 -10.48 5.11 -9.54
CA LEU A 215 -10.91 3.75 -9.23
C LEU A 215 -10.58 2.78 -10.35
N TRP A 216 -10.69 3.22 -11.61
CA TRP A 216 -10.40 2.39 -12.78
C TRP A 216 -8.94 1.96 -12.79
N ALA A 217 -7.98 2.88 -12.65
CA ALA A 217 -6.56 2.55 -12.70
C ALA A 217 -6.14 1.48 -11.68
N ARG A 218 -6.86 1.38 -10.55
CA ARG A 218 -6.61 0.38 -9.50
C ARG A 218 -7.42 -0.91 -9.66
N SER A 219 -8.44 -0.91 -10.52
CA SER A 219 -9.23 -2.10 -10.89
C SER A 219 -8.70 -2.76 -12.16
N ASP A 220 -7.97 -2.02 -13.01
CA ASP A 220 -7.42 -2.46 -14.28
C ASP A 220 -6.18 -3.37 -14.11
N TYR A 221 -6.43 -4.63 -13.75
CA TYR A 221 -5.40 -5.65 -13.61
C TYR A 221 -4.75 -5.99 -14.95
N ALA A 222 -5.55 -6.13 -16.01
CA ALA A 222 -5.07 -6.46 -17.35
C ALA A 222 -4.12 -5.37 -17.88
N GLY A 223 -4.53 -4.10 -17.80
CA GLY A 223 -3.69 -2.98 -18.21
C GLY A 223 -2.48 -2.79 -17.30
N THR A 224 -2.58 -3.09 -16.00
CA THR A 224 -1.41 -3.13 -15.11
C THR A 224 -0.36 -4.12 -15.61
N LEU A 225 -0.76 -5.36 -15.94
CA LEU A 225 0.18 -6.36 -16.45
C LEU A 225 0.74 -5.95 -17.81
N SER A 226 -0.10 -5.40 -18.69
CA SER A 226 0.33 -4.90 -20.01
C SER A 226 1.41 -3.82 -19.87
N ARG A 227 1.17 -2.81 -19.01
CA ARG A 227 2.16 -1.74 -18.74
C ARG A 227 3.45 -2.30 -18.14
N PHE A 228 3.35 -3.25 -17.22
CA PHE A 228 4.51 -3.93 -16.65
C PHE A 228 5.33 -4.66 -17.72
N ARG A 229 4.68 -5.47 -18.57
CA ARG A 229 5.36 -6.23 -19.63
C ARG A 229 5.98 -5.33 -20.70
N ALA A 230 5.36 -4.18 -21.00
CA ALA A 230 5.95 -3.19 -21.89
C ALA A 230 7.22 -2.54 -21.30
N GLY A 231 7.24 -2.27 -20.00
CA GLY A 231 8.37 -1.59 -19.33
C GLY A 231 9.50 -2.51 -18.89
N ALA A 232 9.15 -3.70 -18.41
CA ALA A 232 10.06 -4.65 -17.79
C ALA A 232 9.79 -6.10 -18.27
N PRO A 233 9.86 -6.37 -19.60
CA PRO A 233 9.43 -7.65 -20.18
C PRO A 233 10.15 -8.87 -19.60
N ARG A 234 11.43 -8.69 -19.24
CA ARG A 234 12.31 -9.75 -18.70
C ARG A 234 12.33 -9.80 -17.17
N ALA A 235 11.72 -8.84 -16.48
CA ALA A 235 11.75 -8.84 -15.03
C ALA A 235 10.87 -9.97 -14.47
N PRO A 236 11.34 -10.72 -13.46
CA PRO A 236 10.53 -11.72 -12.79
C PRO A 236 9.28 -11.09 -12.17
N LEU A 237 8.13 -11.72 -12.41
CA LEU A 237 6.85 -11.32 -11.82
C LEU A 237 6.17 -12.53 -11.21
N HIS A 238 5.67 -12.37 -9.98
CA HIS A 238 4.79 -13.33 -9.34
C HIS A 238 3.42 -12.70 -9.07
N LEU A 239 2.38 -13.41 -9.50
CA LEU A 239 0.99 -13.09 -9.21
C LEU A 239 0.56 -13.87 -7.96
N ALA A 240 0.33 -13.15 -6.87
CA ALA A 240 -0.15 -13.73 -5.63
C ALA A 240 -1.65 -13.47 -5.47
N VAL A 241 -2.38 -14.44 -4.94
CA VAL A 241 -3.81 -14.32 -4.66
C VAL A 241 -4.02 -13.98 -3.19
N PHE A 242 -4.71 -12.87 -2.91
CA PHE A 242 -4.93 -12.37 -1.56
C PHE A 242 -5.54 -13.41 -0.62
N GLU A 243 -6.59 -14.10 -1.05
CA GLU A 243 -7.30 -15.12 -0.25
C GLU A 243 -6.38 -16.29 0.11
N GLU A 244 -5.48 -16.69 -0.78
CA GLU A 244 -4.51 -17.77 -0.53
C GLU A 244 -3.37 -17.31 0.38
N MET A 245 -2.94 -16.05 0.25
CA MET A 245 -1.93 -15.45 1.11
C MET A 245 -2.39 -15.45 2.57
N ILE A 246 -3.60 -14.96 2.84
CA ILE A 246 -4.15 -14.90 4.20
C ILE A 246 -4.54 -16.27 4.75
N ALA A 247 -4.86 -17.24 3.88
CA ALA A 247 -5.05 -18.65 4.25
C ALA A 247 -3.71 -19.38 4.51
N GLY A 248 -2.57 -18.71 4.32
CA GLY A 248 -1.23 -19.21 4.59
C GLY A 248 -0.60 -20.07 3.50
N ARG A 249 -1.39 -20.60 2.56
CA ARG A 249 -0.89 -21.42 1.43
C ARG A 249 -0.06 -20.59 0.43
N GLY A 250 -0.42 -19.33 0.20
CA GLY A 250 0.27 -18.46 -0.74
C GLY A 250 1.68 -18.05 -0.30
N MET A 251 1.98 -18.05 1.01
CA MET A 251 3.25 -17.54 1.53
C MET A 251 4.46 -18.39 1.09
N ALA A 252 4.31 -19.70 0.97
CA ALA A 252 5.40 -20.58 0.50
C ALA A 252 5.80 -20.26 -0.95
N GLY A 253 4.82 -19.99 -1.82
CA GLY A 253 5.05 -19.58 -3.20
C GLY A 253 5.80 -18.24 -3.28
N ILE A 254 5.40 -17.28 -2.44
CA ILE A 254 6.06 -15.97 -2.32
C ILE A 254 7.51 -16.13 -1.83
N CYS A 255 7.76 -16.91 -0.77
CA CYS A 255 9.12 -17.11 -0.25
C CYS A 255 10.04 -17.73 -1.31
N ARG A 256 9.56 -18.77 -2.01
CA ARG A 256 10.29 -19.40 -3.12
C ARG A 256 10.57 -18.40 -4.25
N PHE A 257 9.57 -17.61 -4.65
CA PHE A 257 9.75 -16.58 -5.67
C PHE A 257 10.74 -15.50 -5.26
N LEU A 258 10.80 -15.14 -3.98
CA LEU A 258 11.71 -14.13 -3.44
C LEU A 258 13.11 -14.70 -3.12
N GLY A 259 13.29 -16.02 -3.14
CA GLY A 259 14.56 -16.66 -2.82
C GLY A 259 14.90 -16.62 -1.32
N ILE A 260 13.89 -16.56 -0.45
CA ILE A 260 14.05 -16.58 1.01
C ILE A 260 13.53 -17.90 1.59
N ALA A 261 13.98 -18.23 2.80
CA ALA A 261 13.57 -19.41 3.54
C ALA A 261 12.04 -19.47 3.70
N PRO A 262 11.44 -20.67 3.59
CA PRO A 262 10.02 -20.82 3.75
C PRO A 262 9.60 -20.48 5.18
N ARG A 263 8.61 -19.59 5.29
CA ARG A 263 8.01 -19.22 6.57
C ARG A 263 6.54 -19.60 6.60
N ARG A 264 6.10 -20.20 7.71
CA ARG A 264 4.67 -20.36 8.00
C ARG A 264 4.06 -18.98 8.21
N ALA A 265 3.08 -18.66 7.38
CA ALA A 265 2.32 -17.44 7.46
C ALA A 265 1.69 -17.30 8.85
N ARG A 266 1.75 -16.12 9.46
CA ARG A 266 1.00 -15.87 10.71
C ARG A 266 -0.49 -15.78 10.36
N ILE A 267 -1.20 -16.89 10.59
CA ILE A 267 -2.64 -16.95 10.51
C ILE A 267 -3.19 -16.23 11.75
N GLY A 268 -3.86 -15.09 11.56
CA GLY A 268 -4.28 -14.25 12.68
C GLY A 268 -5.15 -13.07 12.26
N ARG A 269 -5.65 -12.33 13.27
CA ARG A 269 -6.65 -11.25 13.16
C ARG A 269 -6.41 -10.32 11.96
N PRO A 270 -7.44 -9.93 11.21
CA PRO A 270 -7.31 -9.01 10.07
C PRO A 270 -6.53 -7.75 10.43
N VAL A 271 -5.39 -7.53 9.77
CA VAL A 271 -4.62 -6.29 9.91
C VAL A 271 -5.39 -5.19 9.19
N HIS A 272 -5.94 -4.23 9.95
CA HIS A 272 -6.73 -3.09 9.45
C HIS A 272 -8.03 -3.45 8.72
N ALA A 273 -8.85 -4.32 9.32
CA ALA A 273 -10.27 -4.38 8.96
C ALA A 273 -10.91 -3.01 9.21
N GLY A 274 -11.43 -2.38 8.14
CA GLY A 274 -12.24 -1.18 8.28
C GLY A 274 -13.66 -1.53 8.71
N VAL A 275 -14.46 -0.52 9.07
CA VAL A 275 -15.87 -0.67 9.46
C VAL A 275 -16.60 -1.60 8.48
N PRO A 276 -17.14 -2.75 8.94
CA PRO A 276 -17.86 -3.67 8.07
C PRO A 276 -19.07 -2.98 7.46
N LEU A 277 -19.23 -3.12 6.15
CA LEU A 277 -20.40 -2.63 5.42
C LEU A 277 -20.60 -3.55 4.22
N ALA A 278 -21.72 -4.26 4.21
CA ALA A 278 -22.08 -5.17 3.12
C ALA A 278 -22.38 -4.38 1.84
N LEU A 279 -22.04 -4.98 0.70
CA LEU A 279 -22.42 -4.51 -0.63
C LEU A 279 -23.72 -5.22 -1.03
N ASP A 280 -24.73 -4.47 -1.45
CA ASP A 280 -25.98 -5.04 -1.95
C ASP A 280 -25.81 -5.77 -3.29
N ALA A 281 -26.69 -6.72 -3.55
CA ALA A 281 -26.62 -7.60 -4.72
C ALA A 281 -26.67 -6.84 -6.05
N ALA A 282 -27.52 -5.81 -6.16
CA ALA A 282 -27.68 -5.03 -7.38
C ALA A 282 -26.37 -4.29 -7.76
N ARG A 283 -25.75 -3.59 -6.80
CA ARG A 283 -24.45 -2.94 -7.04
C ARG A 283 -23.33 -3.95 -7.29
N ARG A 284 -23.35 -5.10 -6.61
CA ARG A 284 -22.39 -6.19 -6.84
C ARG A 284 -22.47 -6.71 -8.27
N HIS A 285 -23.68 -6.97 -8.75
CA HIS A 285 -23.92 -7.46 -10.11
C HIS A 285 -23.39 -6.46 -11.15
N LYS A 286 -23.81 -5.19 -11.06
CA LYS A 286 -23.35 -4.13 -11.97
C LYS A 286 -21.83 -3.93 -11.94
N ALA A 287 -21.22 -3.99 -10.75
CA ALA A 287 -19.76 -3.92 -10.61
C ALA A 287 -19.05 -5.11 -11.27
N ARG A 288 -19.65 -6.30 -11.20
CA ARG A 288 -19.09 -7.52 -11.80
C ARG A 288 -19.16 -7.47 -13.31
N GLU A 289 -20.27 -7.02 -13.89
CA GLU A 289 -20.41 -6.79 -15.33
C GLU A 289 -19.36 -5.79 -15.84
N LEU A 290 -19.25 -4.63 -15.16
CA LEU A 290 -18.28 -3.59 -15.53
C LEU A 290 -16.82 -4.06 -15.43
N LEU A 291 -16.53 -5.01 -14.53
CA LEU A 291 -15.18 -5.56 -14.30
C LEU A 291 -14.99 -6.94 -14.95
N ALA A 292 -15.85 -7.38 -15.86
CA ALA A 292 -15.81 -8.71 -16.45
C ALA A 292 -14.46 -9.03 -17.11
N GLU A 293 -13.86 -8.07 -17.82
CA GLU A 293 -12.53 -8.22 -18.41
C GLU A 293 -11.44 -8.51 -17.38
N GLN A 294 -11.57 -7.96 -16.17
CA GLN A 294 -10.61 -8.15 -15.08
C GLN A 294 -10.75 -9.54 -14.45
N TYR A 295 -11.96 -10.09 -14.42
CA TYR A 295 -12.20 -11.49 -14.06
C TYR A 295 -11.69 -12.45 -15.14
N ALA A 296 -11.92 -12.15 -16.41
CA ALA A 296 -11.40 -12.95 -17.53
C ALA A 296 -9.87 -13.00 -17.49
N PHE A 297 -9.22 -11.83 -17.36
CA PHE A 297 -7.78 -11.71 -17.17
C PHE A 297 -7.29 -12.52 -15.97
N ALA A 298 -7.92 -12.36 -14.79
CA ALA A 298 -7.48 -13.09 -13.60
C ALA A 298 -7.63 -14.60 -13.77
N THR A 299 -8.66 -15.06 -14.49
CA THR A 299 -8.88 -16.48 -14.79
C THR A 299 -7.75 -17.03 -15.65
N GLU A 300 -7.41 -16.34 -16.75
CA GLU A 300 -6.31 -16.72 -17.62
C GLU A 300 -4.96 -16.70 -16.88
N ALA A 301 -4.68 -15.59 -16.17
CA ALA A 301 -3.42 -15.37 -15.47
C ALA A 301 -3.18 -16.38 -14.32
N LEU A 302 -4.25 -16.97 -13.78
CA LEU A 302 -4.21 -17.99 -12.73
C LEU A 302 -4.41 -19.42 -13.26
N GLY A 303 -4.28 -19.65 -14.56
CA GLY A 303 -4.31 -20.99 -15.15
C GLY A 303 -5.71 -21.62 -15.20
N GLY A 304 -6.74 -20.80 -15.37
CA GLY A 304 -8.13 -21.23 -15.57
C GLY A 304 -8.92 -21.51 -14.29
N ARG A 305 -8.35 -21.28 -13.10
CA ARG A 305 -9.04 -21.50 -11.81
C ARG A 305 -8.93 -20.28 -10.93
N LEU A 306 -10.06 -19.57 -10.76
CA LEU A 306 -10.20 -18.55 -9.74
C LEU A 306 -10.43 -19.19 -8.36
N PRO A 307 -10.10 -18.50 -7.26
CA PRO A 307 -10.51 -18.91 -5.93
C PRO A 307 -12.03 -19.06 -5.83
N ALA A 308 -12.52 -20.06 -5.09
CA ALA A 308 -13.96 -20.32 -4.93
C ALA A 308 -14.74 -19.08 -4.46
N ALA A 309 -14.15 -18.29 -3.56
CA ALA A 309 -14.74 -17.04 -3.05
C ALA A 309 -15.02 -15.99 -4.15
N TRP A 310 -14.33 -16.06 -5.30
CA TRP A 310 -14.55 -15.15 -6.44
C TRP A 310 -15.67 -15.68 -7.35
N ALA A 311 -15.96 -16.98 -7.29
CA ALA A 311 -16.99 -17.68 -8.04
C ALA A 311 -18.36 -17.70 -7.34
N GLU A 312 -18.41 -17.72 -6.00
CA GLU A 312 -19.69 -17.70 -5.24
C GLU A 312 -20.42 -16.35 -5.28
N ALA A 313 -19.71 -15.25 -5.61
CA ALA A 313 -20.33 -13.94 -5.86
C ALA A 313 -21.16 -13.87 -7.17
N THR A 314 -21.43 -15.02 -7.81
CA THR A 314 -22.13 -15.16 -9.11
C THR A 314 -23.56 -15.67 -8.97
N VAL A 315 -24.02 -16.06 -7.77
CA VAL A 315 -25.33 -16.70 -7.59
C VAL A 315 -26.05 -16.09 -6.39
N GLU A 316 -26.79 -15.01 -6.62
CA GLU A 316 -28.11 -14.76 -6.03
C GLU A 316 -28.88 -13.99 -7.11
N VAL A 317 -29.71 -14.74 -7.84
CA VAL A 317 -30.67 -14.26 -8.87
C VAL A 317 -31.89 -13.69 -8.16
#